data_AF-A0A840H1R8-F1
#
_entry.id   AF-A0A840H1R8-F1
#
_cell.length_a   1.000
_cell.length_b   1.000
_cell.length_c   1.000
_cell.angle_alpha   90.00
_cell.angle_beta   90.00
_cell.angle_gamma   90.00
#
_symmetry.space_group_name_H-M   'P 1'
#
loop_
_entity.id
_entity.type
_entity.pdbx_description
1 polymer ?
#
loop_
_entity_poly.entity_id
_entity_poly.type
_entity_poly.pdbx_seq_one_letter_code
_entity_poly.pdbx_strand_id
1 'polypeptide(L)'
;MRNGVEGRELATARWGMPSSSKALMDATKKRAEKLQAKGKAVDFKELLRMEPDGGTTNIRNVKSKHWARWHGPEHRCIVPFNSFSEFNKAEGGDIWFALDETRPLACFAGIWTNWTSVRKVKEGETTNDLYAFLTAEPNAEVGAIHPKAMPVILTTPDEVETWMMAPSDEALKLQRPLADGALRIVARGVKEDPPAPTT
;
A
#
# COMPACT_ATOMS: atom_id res chain seq x y z
N MET A 1 -2.87 -9.11 -9.08
CA MET A 1 -2.71 -10.58 -9.07
C MET A 1 -2.09 -11.00 -7.74
N ARG A 2 -2.53 -12.09 -7.12
CA ARG A 2 -2.02 -12.58 -5.83
C ARG A 2 -1.76 -14.08 -5.87
N ASN A 3 -0.94 -14.58 -4.95
CA ASN A 3 -0.84 -16.02 -4.71
C ASN A 3 -2.05 -16.47 -3.90
N GLY A 4 -2.85 -17.37 -4.48
CA GLY A 4 -3.93 -18.09 -3.81
C GLY A 4 -3.53 -19.54 -3.53
N VAL A 5 -4.46 -20.30 -2.95
CA VAL A 5 -4.24 -21.70 -2.54
C VAL A 5 -3.99 -22.62 -3.75
N GLU A 6 -4.70 -22.39 -4.86
CA GLU A 6 -4.64 -23.21 -6.07
C GLU A 6 -3.70 -22.64 -7.15
N GLY A 7 -3.00 -21.55 -6.83
CA GLY A 7 -2.15 -20.83 -7.77
C GLY A 7 -2.46 -19.33 -7.79
N ARG A 8 -1.95 -18.65 -8.81
CA ARG A 8 -2.12 -17.20 -8.94
C ARG A 8 -3.51 -16.85 -9.43
N GLU A 9 -4.11 -15.85 -8.80
CA GLU A 9 -5.44 -15.36 -9.18
C GLU A 9 -5.48 -13.84 -9.31
N LEU A 10 -6.38 -13.37 -10.17
CA LEU A 10 -6.75 -11.97 -10.24
C LEU A 10 -7.93 -11.73 -9.29
N ALA A 11 -7.74 -10.87 -8.31
CA ALA A 11 -8.75 -10.57 -7.30
C ALA A 11 -8.85 -9.07 -7.07
N THR A 12 -10.07 -8.60 -6.81
CA THR A 12 -10.30 -7.26 -6.27
C THR A 12 -10.02 -7.28 -4.77
N ALA A 13 -9.23 -6.33 -4.30
CA ALA A 13 -8.90 -6.19 -2.88
C ALA A 13 -8.99 -4.71 -2.48
N ARG A 14 -9.22 -4.47 -1.18
CA ARG A 14 -9.25 -3.13 -0.61
C ARG A 14 -7.84 -2.66 -0.28
N TRP A 15 -7.47 -1.48 -0.76
CA TRP A 15 -6.18 -0.89 -0.45
C TRP A 15 -6.13 -0.39 1.00
N GLY A 16 -5.21 -0.96 1.79
CA GLY A 16 -5.03 -0.69 3.21
C GLY A 16 -4.92 -1.98 4.03
N MET A 17 -3.71 -2.52 4.17
CA MET A 17 -3.41 -3.65 5.07
C MET A 17 -3.79 -3.34 6.52
N PRO A 18 -3.99 -4.35 7.39
CA PRO A 18 -4.35 -4.11 8.78
C PRO A 18 -3.33 -3.21 9.49
N SER A 19 -3.84 -2.23 10.26
CA SER A 19 -2.98 -1.38 11.09
C SER A 19 -2.31 -2.18 12.21
N SER A 20 -1.20 -1.66 12.74
CA SER A 20 -0.53 -2.30 13.88
C SER A 20 -1.43 -2.33 15.12
N SER A 21 -1.25 -3.36 15.96
CA SER A 21 -1.98 -3.46 17.24
C SER A 21 -1.77 -2.22 18.12
N LYS A 22 -0.56 -1.65 18.10
CA LYS A 22 -0.27 -0.37 18.77
C LYS A 22 -1.10 0.78 18.22
N ALA A 23 -1.21 0.92 16.89
CA ALA A 23 -2.00 1.98 16.28
C ALA A 23 -3.48 1.88 16.65
N LEU A 24 -4.05 0.66 16.62
CA LEU A 24 -5.44 0.42 17.03
C LEU A 24 -5.65 0.68 18.53
N MET A 25 -4.71 0.25 19.38
CA MET A 25 -4.74 0.54 20.81
C MET A 25 -4.71 2.05 21.10
N ASP A 26 -3.82 2.79 20.43
CA ASP A 26 -3.69 4.23 20.62
C ASP A 26 -4.94 4.98 20.10
N ALA A 27 -5.53 4.55 18.98
CA ALA A 27 -6.79 5.11 18.47
C ALA A 27 -7.96 4.85 19.43
N THR A 28 -8.07 3.61 19.92
CA THR A 28 -9.10 3.20 20.88
C THR A 28 -9.01 4.00 22.17
N LYS A 29 -7.80 4.20 22.72
CA LYS A 29 -7.57 5.05 23.90
C LYS A 29 -8.09 6.47 23.71
N LYS A 30 -7.71 7.11 22.61
CA LYS A 30 -8.20 8.46 22.27
C LYS A 30 -9.72 8.51 22.16
N ARG A 31 -10.35 7.47 21.62
CA ARG A 31 -11.81 7.38 21.51
C ARG A 31 -12.47 7.13 22.86
N ALA A 32 -11.90 6.27 23.70
CA ALA A 32 -12.37 6.01 25.06
C ALA A 32 -12.36 7.28 25.91
N GLU A 33 -11.25 8.03 25.89
CA GLU A 33 -11.11 9.32 26.59
C GLU A 33 -12.21 10.31 26.19
N LYS A 34 -12.48 10.44 24.88
CA LYS A 34 -13.55 11.30 24.37
C LYS A 34 -14.95 10.86 24.79
N LEU A 35 -15.19 9.56 24.98
CA LEU A 35 -16.47 9.04 25.44
C LEU A 35 -16.64 9.24 26.95
N GLN A 36 -15.59 8.98 27.72
CA GLN A 36 -15.56 9.21 29.16
C GLN A 36 -15.72 10.69 29.51
N ALA A 37 -15.08 11.60 28.77
CA ALA A 37 -15.26 13.05 28.91
C ALA A 37 -16.73 13.50 28.64
N LYS A 38 -17.52 12.67 27.96
CA LYS A 38 -18.96 12.88 27.73
C LYS A 38 -19.84 12.12 28.73
N GLY A 39 -19.27 11.60 29.82
CA GLY A 39 -19.99 10.84 30.85
C GLY A 39 -20.47 9.46 30.39
N LYS A 40 -19.97 8.93 29.26
CA LYS A 40 -20.37 7.61 28.76
C LYS A 40 -19.51 6.52 29.39
N ALA A 41 -20.16 5.45 29.85
CA ALA A 41 -19.46 4.22 30.21
C ALA A 41 -18.77 3.61 28.98
N VAL A 42 -17.56 3.07 29.17
CA VAL A 42 -16.74 2.49 28.10
C VAL A 42 -16.36 1.06 28.47
N ASP A 43 -16.84 0.11 27.67
CA ASP A 43 -16.20 -1.21 27.57
C ASP A 43 -15.02 -1.09 26.60
N PHE A 44 -13.81 -1.04 27.13
CA PHE A 44 -12.62 -0.83 26.31
C PHE A 44 -12.33 -2.02 25.38
N LYS A 45 -12.66 -3.25 25.81
CA LYS A 45 -12.41 -4.45 25.01
C LYS A 45 -13.30 -4.46 23.77
N GLU A 46 -14.58 -4.17 23.96
CA GLU A 46 -15.52 -4.06 22.85
C GLU A 46 -15.22 -2.84 21.98
N LEU A 47 -14.82 -1.72 22.58
CA LEU A 47 -14.41 -0.53 21.82
C LEU A 47 -13.20 -0.81 20.93
N LEU A 48 -12.20 -1.55 21.42
CA LEU A 48 -11.02 -1.95 20.65
C LEU A 48 -11.39 -2.88 19.50
N ARG A 49 -12.26 -3.87 19.75
CA ARG A 49 -12.74 -4.79 18.71
C ARG A 49 -13.49 -4.03 17.61
N MET A 50 -14.26 -3.02 18.00
CA MET A 50 -15.06 -2.18 17.11
C MET A 50 -14.34 -0.88 16.68
N GLU A 51 -13.02 -0.80 16.87
CA GLU A 51 -12.26 0.38 16.47
C GLU A 51 -12.09 0.40 14.95
N PRO A 52 -12.48 1.49 14.27
CA PRO A 52 -12.33 1.59 12.83
C PRO A 52 -10.86 1.57 12.41
N ASP A 53 -10.52 0.64 11.52
CA ASP A 53 -9.22 0.54 10.90
C ASP A 53 -9.27 1.06 9.46
N GLY A 54 -8.68 2.23 9.22
CA GLY A 54 -8.51 2.79 7.88
C GLY A 54 -7.53 2.00 7.02
N GLY A 55 -6.61 1.26 7.66
CA GLY A 55 -5.56 0.48 7.02
C GLY A 55 -4.29 1.26 6.72
N THR A 56 -3.24 0.50 6.43
CA THR A 56 -1.94 0.98 6.02
C THR A 56 -1.76 0.71 4.53
N THR A 57 -1.65 1.77 3.72
CA THR A 57 -1.54 1.68 2.26
C THR A 57 -0.12 1.43 1.75
N ASN A 58 0.88 1.83 2.55
CA ASN A 58 2.30 1.83 2.19
C ASN A 58 3.13 1.15 3.29
N ILE A 59 3.89 0.10 2.92
CA ILE A 59 4.74 -0.66 3.85
C ILE A 59 6.19 -0.21 3.66
N ARG A 60 6.69 0.61 4.60
CA ARG A 60 8.08 1.10 4.60
C ARG A 60 9.01 0.22 5.43
N ASN A 61 8.71 0.08 6.71
CA ASN A 61 9.57 -0.65 7.63
C ASN A 61 9.17 -2.13 7.69
N VAL A 62 9.58 -2.92 6.70
CA VAL A 62 9.30 -4.37 6.64
C VAL A 62 9.89 -5.14 7.83
N LYS A 63 10.93 -4.60 8.50
CA LYS A 63 11.52 -5.23 9.68
C LYS A 63 10.61 -5.17 10.93
N SER A 64 9.53 -4.39 10.88
CA SER A 64 8.55 -4.36 11.97
C SER A 64 7.92 -5.74 12.18
N LYS A 65 7.87 -6.20 13.43
CA LYS A 65 7.20 -7.45 13.82
C LYS A 65 5.74 -7.53 13.38
N HIS A 66 5.10 -6.38 13.15
CA HIS A 66 3.73 -6.32 12.63
C HIS A 66 3.58 -7.02 11.27
N TRP A 67 4.55 -6.83 10.38
CA TRP A 67 4.51 -7.33 9.00
C TRP A 67 5.03 -8.76 8.84
N ALA A 68 5.85 -9.23 9.79
CA ALA A 68 6.51 -10.53 9.71
C ALA A 68 5.56 -11.70 9.40
N ARG A 69 4.32 -11.63 9.88
CA ARG A 69 3.28 -12.64 9.64
C ARG A 69 2.79 -12.73 8.19
N TRP A 70 3.13 -11.76 7.34
CA TRP A 70 2.70 -11.66 5.95
C TRP A 70 3.88 -11.56 4.97
N HIS A 71 5.09 -11.97 5.37
CA HIS A 71 6.24 -11.96 4.47
C HIS A 71 6.29 -13.18 3.53
N GLY A 72 5.61 -14.27 3.91
CA GLY A 72 5.58 -15.51 3.14
C GLY A 72 5.02 -15.34 1.72
N PRO A 73 5.42 -16.20 0.76
CA PRO A 73 4.94 -16.17 -0.61
C PRO A 73 3.40 -16.16 -0.74
N GLU A 74 2.69 -16.87 0.14
CA GLU A 74 1.23 -16.93 0.19
C GLU A 74 0.55 -15.55 0.38
N HIS A 75 1.30 -14.59 0.93
CA HIS A 75 0.84 -13.21 1.14
C HIS A 75 1.32 -12.24 0.05
N ARG A 76 1.93 -12.72 -1.03
CA ARG A 76 2.43 -11.86 -2.11
C ARG A 76 1.37 -11.53 -3.14
N CYS A 77 1.39 -10.29 -3.58
CA CYS A 77 0.65 -9.83 -4.73
C CYS A 77 1.49 -8.84 -5.55
N ILE A 78 1.09 -8.65 -6.79
CA ILE A 78 1.54 -7.52 -7.62
C ILE A 78 0.35 -6.62 -7.91
N VAL A 79 0.62 -5.32 -7.87
CA VAL A 79 -0.36 -4.27 -8.10
C VAL A 79 -0.03 -3.59 -9.43
N PRO A 80 -0.74 -3.92 -10.52
CA PRO A 80 -0.47 -3.36 -11.84
C PRO A 80 -0.76 -1.85 -11.88
N PHE A 81 0.08 -1.10 -12.57
CA PHE A 81 -0.11 0.33 -12.83
C PHE A 81 0.55 0.76 -14.15
N ASN A 82 0.07 1.86 -14.72
CA ASN A 82 0.66 2.51 -15.91
C ASN A 82 1.32 3.84 -15.57
N SER A 83 0.76 4.56 -14.60
CA SER A 83 1.33 5.76 -13.98
C SER A 83 0.90 5.86 -12.50
N PHE A 84 1.60 6.65 -11.71
CA PHE A 84 1.27 6.94 -10.32
C PHE A 84 1.53 8.41 -10.00
N SER A 85 0.83 8.97 -9.02
CA SER A 85 1.03 10.36 -8.63
C SER A 85 1.65 10.52 -7.25
N GLU A 86 2.38 11.61 -7.09
CA GLU A 86 2.71 12.19 -5.78
C GLU A 86 2.16 13.61 -5.72
N PHE A 87 1.55 13.96 -4.57
CA PHE A 87 0.95 15.27 -4.41
C PHE A 87 2.00 16.30 -3.94
N ASN A 88 2.14 17.39 -4.68
CA ASN A 88 2.94 18.53 -4.30
C ASN A 88 2.19 19.86 -4.57
N LYS A 89 1.79 20.53 -3.49
CA LYS A 89 1.04 21.79 -3.58
C LYS A 89 1.82 22.92 -4.27
N ALA A 90 3.14 22.97 -4.11
CA ALA A 90 3.98 24.01 -4.72
C ALA A 90 4.10 23.81 -6.24
N GLU A 91 3.98 22.56 -6.71
CA GLU A 91 4.09 22.15 -8.12
C GLU A 91 2.71 22.08 -8.82
N GLY A 92 1.65 22.59 -8.18
CA GLY A 92 0.31 22.66 -8.78
C GLY A 92 -0.61 21.47 -8.49
N GLY A 93 -0.24 20.57 -7.58
CA GLY A 93 -1.07 19.45 -7.14
C GLY A 93 -0.44 18.10 -7.45
N ASP A 94 -1.21 17.19 -8.05
CA ASP A 94 -0.74 15.85 -8.39
C ASP A 94 0.27 15.89 -9.54
N ILE A 95 1.42 15.27 -9.33
CA ILE A 95 2.48 15.10 -10.32
C ILE A 95 2.55 13.62 -10.69
N TRP A 96 2.31 13.31 -11.97
CA TRP A 96 2.19 11.95 -12.46
C TRP A 96 3.51 11.45 -13.04
N PHE A 97 3.90 10.26 -12.61
CA PHE A 97 5.11 9.56 -13.02
C PHE A 97 4.77 8.28 -13.78
N ALA A 98 5.54 7.98 -14.82
CA ALA A 98 5.53 6.70 -15.52
C ALA A 98 6.95 6.30 -15.92
N LEU A 99 7.15 5.06 -16.37
CA LEU A 99 8.46 4.60 -16.89
C LEU A 99 8.88 5.40 -18.13
N ASP A 100 7.94 5.69 -19.02
CA ASP A 100 8.12 6.58 -20.16
C ASP A 100 6.76 7.16 -20.65
N GLU A 101 6.80 7.97 -21.72
CA GLU A 101 5.62 8.62 -22.30
C GLU A 101 4.53 7.64 -22.78
N THR A 102 4.91 6.40 -23.12
CA THR A 102 3.98 5.35 -23.56
C THR A 102 3.24 4.68 -22.39
N ARG A 103 3.64 4.98 -21.15
CA ARG A 103 3.02 4.46 -19.90
C ARG A 103 2.96 2.92 -19.87
N PRO A 104 4.10 2.23 -20.10
CA PRO A 104 4.11 0.78 -20.15
C PRO A 104 3.68 0.19 -18.80
N LEU A 105 3.07 -0.99 -18.84
CA LEU A 105 2.61 -1.69 -17.65
C LEU A 105 3.80 -2.05 -16.75
N ALA A 106 3.70 -1.68 -15.48
CA ALA A 106 4.61 -2.13 -14.43
C ALA A 106 3.81 -2.58 -13.20
N CYS A 107 4.49 -3.06 -12.17
CA CYS A 107 3.85 -3.58 -10.97
C CYS A 107 4.47 -3.01 -9.70
N PHE A 108 3.66 -2.66 -8.71
CA PHE A 108 4.19 -2.48 -7.35
C PHE A 108 4.34 -3.83 -6.64
N ALA A 109 5.39 -3.94 -5.83
CA ALA A 109 5.62 -5.07 -4.93
C ALA A 109 4.60 -5.05 -3.77
N GLY A 110 3.59 -5.90 -3.85
CA GLY A 110 2.45 -5.93 -2.94
C GLY A 110 2.44 -7.07 -1.92
N ILE A 111 1.83 -6.80 -0.76
CA ILE A 111 1.45 -7.80 0.24
C ILE A 111 -0.07 -7.77 0.40
N TRP A 112 -0.68 -8.93 0.59
CA TRP A 112 -2.11 -9.08 0.79
C TRP A 112 -2.46 -10.04 1.94
N THR A 113 -3.68 -9.90 2.47
CA THR A 113 -4.26 -10.85 3.43
C THR A 113 -5.79 -10.80 3.37
N ASN A 114 -6.45 -11.91 3.71
CA ASN A 114 -7.84 -11.88 4.12
C ASN A 114 -7.90 -11.48 5.61
N TRP A 115 -8.77 -10.55 5.99
CA TRP A 115 -8.80 -10.02 7.36
C TRP A 115 -10.17 -9.53 7.79
N THR A 116 -10.54 -9.85 9.03
CA THR A 116 -11.78 -9.39 9.67
C THR A 116 -11.50 -8.17 10.55
N SER A 117 -12.16 -7.05 10.28
CA SER A 117 -12.06 -5.83 11.09
C SER A 117 -13.18 -4.85 10.77
N VAL A 118 -13.37 -3.81 11.60
CA VAL A 118 -14.24 -2.69 11.25
C VAL A 118 -13.51 -1.74 10.31
N ARG A 119 -13.83 -1.78 9.01
CA ARG A 119 -13.19 -0.87 8.04
C ARG A 119 -13.88 0.48 7.93
N LYS A 120 -15.20 0.49 8.14
CA LYS A 120 -16.02 1.70 8.21
C LYS A 120 -17.03 1.48 9.33
N VAL A 121 -17.19 2.48 10.19
CA VAL A 121 -18.13 2.42 11.34
C VAL A 121 -19.52 1.93 10.91
N LYS A 122 -20.02 2.42 9.78
CA LYS A 122 -21.36 2.10 9.27
C LYS A 122 -21.54 0.66 8.78
N GLU A 123 -20.45 -0.03 8.43
CA GLU A 123 -20.48 -1.40 7.90
C GLU A 123 -20.33 -2.45 9.01
N GLY A 124 -19.94 -2.02 10.22
CA GLY A 124 -19.57 -2.94 11.28
C GLY A 124 -18.31 -3.75 10.93
N GLU A 125 -18.19 -4.92 11.54
CA GLU A 125 -17.08 -5.84 11.31
C GLU A 125 -17.33 -6.63 10.02
N THR A 126 -16.34 -6.62 9.13
CA THR A 126 -16.41 -7.33 7.84
C THR A 126 -15.11 -8.04 7.56
N THR A 127 -15.20 -9.16 6.83
CA THR A 127 -14.05 -9.88 6.29
C THR A 127 -13.77 -9.37 4.89
N ASN A 128 -12.56 -8.86 4.66
CA ASN A 128 -12.15 -8.31 3.37
C ASN A 128 -10.78 -8.83 2.96
N ASP A 129 -10.59 -8.93 1.66
CA ASP A 129 -9.26 -9.03 1.08
C ASP A 129 -8.62 -7.64 1.08
N LEU A 130 -7.49 -7.53 1.75
CA LEU A 130 -6.75 -6.29 1.93
C LEU A 130 -5.40 -6.40 1.23
N TYR A 131 -4.92 -5.29 0.68
CA TYR A 131 -3.57 -5.22 0.14
C TYR A 131 -2.90 -3.89 0.42
N ALA A 132 -1.59 -3.88 0.38
CA ALA A 132 -0.75 -2.68 0.38
C ALA A 132 0.50 -2.99 -0.44
N PHE A 133 1.29 -1.98 -0.77
CA PHE A 133 2.56 -2.18 -1.45
C PHE A 133 3.72 -1.60 -0.66
N LEU A 134 4.90 -2.14 -0.94
CA LEU A 134 6.14 -1.71 -0.34
C LEU A 134 6.53 -0.34 -0.91
N THR A 135 7.20 0.43 -0.08
CA THR A 135 7.79 1.71 -0.48
C THR A 135 9.26 1.75 -0.06
N ALA A 136 10.09 2.45 -0.82
CA ALA A 136 11.52 2.65 -0.59
C ALA A 136 11.89 4.13 -0.67
N GLU A 137 13.14 4.48 -0.32
CA GLU A 137 13.63 5.86 -0.50
C GLU A 137 13.38 6.32 -1.94
N PRO A 138 13.05 7.59 -2.18
CA PRO A 138 12.77 8.04 -3.53
C PRO A 138 14.06 8.10 -4.36
N ASN A 139 13.92 7.86 -5.67
CA ASN A 139 14.95 8.19 -6.65
C ASN A 139 14.98 9.70 -6.91
N ALA A 140 15.88 10.18 -7.78
CA ALA A 140 16.04 11.61 -8.05
C ALA A 140 14.74 12.31 -8.50
N GLU A 141 13.97 11.70 -9.40
CA GLU A 141 12.76 12.32 -9.94
C GLU A 141 11.64 12.42 -8.91
N VAL A 142 11.36 11.32 -8.20
CA VAL A 142 10.32 11.34 -7.15
C VAL A 142 10.78 12.20 -5.98
N GLY A 143 12.06 12.14 -5.60
CA GLY A 143 12.60 12.85 -4.45
C GLY A 143 12.55 14.37 -4.60
N ALA A 144 12.66 14.86 -5.84
CA ALA A 144 12.48 16.28 -6.15
C ALA A 144 11.05 16.78 -5.87
N ILE A 145 10.05 15.89 -5.94
CA ILE A 145 8.62 16.23 -5.77
C ILE A 145 8.10 15.83 -4.38
N HIS A 146 8.47 14.65 -3.90
CA HIS A 146 8.03 14.05 -2.64
C HIS A 146 9.20 13.29 -1.97
N PRO A 147 9.95 13.94 -1.07
CA PRO A 147 11.23 13.42 -0.57
C PRO A 147 11.12 12.27 0.44
N LYS A 148 9.89 11.88 0.82
CA LYS A 148 9.67 10.88 1.88
C LYS A 148 9.82 9.45 1.39
N ALA A 149 9.42 9.18 0.14
CA ALA A 149 9.12 7.84 -0.30
C ALA A 149 8.84 7.78 -1.81
N MET A 150 9.17 6.64 -2.42
CA MET A 150 8.52 6.17 -3.65
C MET A 150 7.99 4.73 -3.47
N PRO A 151 7.02 4.29 -4.28
CA PRO A 151 6.63 2.89 -4.38
C PRO A 151 7.79 2.00 -4.85
N VAL A 152 7.82 0.75 -4.39
CA VAL A 152 8.72 -0.27 -4.95
C VAL A 152 8.12 -0.79 -6.26
N ILE A 153 8.84 -0.59 -7.36
CA ILE A 153 8.39 -0.93 -8.71
C ILE A 153 9.18 -2.12 -9.24
N LEU A 154 8.46 -3.13 -9.72
CA LEU A 154 8.97 -4.30 -10.43
C LEU A 154 8.80 -4.06 -11.93
N THR A 155 9.90 -4.12 -12.67
CA THR A 155 9.97 -3.70 -14.07
C THR A 155 10.22 -4.84 -15.04
N THR A 156 10.65 -6.00 -14.54
CA THR A 156 10.94 -7.18 -15.37
C THR A 156 10.09 -8.38 -14.94
N PRO A 157 9.84 -9.34 -15.85
CA PRO A 157 9.21 -10.61 -15.49
C PRO A 157 9.97 -11.33 -14.38
N ASP A 158 11.31 -11.33 -14.40
CA ASP A 158 12.13 -11.99 -13.38
C ASP A 158 11.98 -11.35 -11.99
N GLU A 159 11.88 -10.01 -11.91
CA GLU A 159 11.59 -9.32 -10.66
C GLU A 159 10.18 -9.67 -10.13
N VAL A 160 9.19 -9.79 -11.03
CA VAL A 160 7.84 -10.23 -10.68
C VAL A 160 7.84 -11.66 -10.16
N GLU A 161 8.50 -12.59 -10.85
CA GLU A 161 8.60 -13.98 -10.43
C GLU A 161 9.33 -14.12 -9.09
N THR A 162 10.46 -13.41 -8.93
CA THR A 162 11.21 -13.36 -7.68
C THR A 162 10.33 -12.84 -6.54
N TRP A 163 9.61 -11.74 -6.77
CA TRP A 163 8.70 -11.18 -5.76
C TRP A 163 7.59 -12.15 -5.35
N MET A 164 7.02 -12.87 -6.32
CA MET A 164 5.89 -13.76 -6.11
C MET A 164 6.29 -15.11 -5.51
N MET A 165 7.50 -15.61 -5.75
CA MET A 165 7.85 -17.01 -5.43
C MET A 165 9.01 -17.15 -4.44
N ALA A 166 9.96 -16.21 -4.43
CA ALA A 166 11.18 -16.39 -3.67
C ALA A 166 10.94 -16.30 -2.14
N PRO A 167 11.80 -16.93 -1.33
CA PRO A 167 11.80 -16.75 0.12
C PRO A 167 11.87 -15.27 0.54
N SER A 168 11.39 -14.99 1.75
CA SER A 168 11.22 -13.60 2.22
C SER A 168 12.51 -12.78 2.19
N ASP A 169 13.63 -13.38 2.58
CA ASP A 169 14.94 -12.74 2.62
C ASP A 169 15.49 -12.39 1.22
N GLU A 170 15.16 -13.18 0.21
CA GLU A 170 15.51 -12.89 -1.18
C GLU A 170 14.59 -11.83 -1.77
N ALA A 171 13.27 -12.03 -1.69
CA ALA A 171 12.34 -11.12 -2.32
C ALA A 171 12.33 -9.71 -1.68
N LEU A 172 12.59 -9.59 -0.38
CA LEU A 172 12.68 -8.28 0.27
C LEU A 172 13.91 -7.47 -0.17
N LYS A 173 14.90 -8.08 -0.87
CA LYS A 173 15.98 -7.32 -1.54
C LYS A 173 15.46 -6.44 -2.67
N LEU A 174 14.27 -6.74 -3.20
CA LEU A 174 13.58 -5.90 -4.18
C LEU A 174 12.98 -4.64 -3.55
N GLN A 175 12.96 -4.50 -2.22
CA GLN A 175 12.57 -3.26 -1.56
C GLN A 175 13.67 -2.19 -1.68
N ARG A 176 13.79 -1.62 -2.89
CA ARG A 176 14.78 -0.62 -3.27
C ARG A 176 14.15 0.44 -4.17
N PRO A 177 14.70 1.66 -4.25
CA PRO A 177 14.33 2.61 -5.29
C PRO A 177 14.58 2.02 -6.69
N LEU A 178 13.82 2.51 -7.68
CA LEU A 178 14.29 2.44 -9.06
C LEU A 178 15.56 3.29 -9.23
N ALA A 179 16.33 3.00 -10.26
CA ALA A 179 17.47 3.85 -10.62
C ALA A 179 17.01 5.28 -10.95
N ASP A 180 17.89 6.25 -10.74
CA ASP A 180 17.69 7.60 -11.25
C ASP A 180 17.59 7.56 -12.79
N GLY A 181 16.76 8.43 -13.35
CA GLY A 181 16.46 8.49 -14.78
C GLY A 181 15.45 7.44 -15.28
N ALA A 182 14.98 6.54 -14.40
CA ALA A 182 14.04 5.47 -14.78
C ALA A 182 12.57 5.90 -14.83
N LEU A 183 12.25 7.13 -14.40
CA LEU A 183 10.89 7.67 -14.39
C LEU A 183 10.84 9.02 -15.11
N ARG A 184 9.67 9.32 -15.69
CA ARG A 184 9.37 10.62 -16.30
C ARG A 184 8.11 11.21 -15.68
N ILE A 185 8.08 12.54 -15.56
CA ILE A 185 6.84 13.25 -15.27
C ILE A 185 6.02 13.33 -16.55
N VAL A 186 4.85 12.68 -16.57
CA VAL A 186 3.98 12.56 -17.75
C VAL A 186 2.72 13.45 -17.68
N ALA A 187 2.38 13.97 -16.50
CA ALA A 187 1.33 14.98 -16.32
C ALA A 187 1.53 15.77 -15.01
N ARG A 188 0.95 16.97 -14.92
CA ARG A 188 0.98 17.83 -13.72
C ARG A 188 -0.36 18.50 -13.47
N GLY A 189 -0.75 18.63 -12.20
CA GLY A 189 -1.91 19.40 -11.75
C GLY A 189 -3.27 18.83 -12.15
N VAL A 190 -3.31 17.64 -12.74
CA VAL A 190 -4.54 16.93 -13.11
C VAL A 190 -4.82 15.82 -12.11
N LYS A 191 -6.09 15.64 -11.78
CA LYS A 191 -6.54 14.64 -10.78
C LYS A 191 -6.28 13.20 -11.23
N GLU A 192 -6.28 12.95 -12.53
CA GLU A 192 -6.12 11.63 -13.15
C GLU A 192 -5.24 11.76 -14.40
N ASP A 193 -4.39 10.77 -14.65
CA ASP A 193 -3.65 10.60 -15.90
C ASP A 193 -4.36 9.54 -16.76
N PRO A 194 -5.11 9.94 -17.80
CA PRO A 194 -5.85 8.99 -18.62
C PRO A 194 -4.88 8.11 -19.43
N PRO A 195 -5.32 6.91 -19.86
CA PRO A 195 -4.52 6.06 -20.74
C PRO A 195 -4.09 6.84 -21.99
N ALA A 196 -2.88 6.57 -22.48
CA ALA A 196 -2.47 7.08 -23.79
C ALA A 196 -3.53 6.68 -24.83
N PRO A 197 -3.96 7.59 -25.72
CA PRO A 197 -4.94 7.25 -26.74
C PRO A 197 -4.43 6.07 -27.56
N THR A 198 -5.26 5.05 -27.70
CA THR A 198 -4.97 3.89 -28.54
C THR A 198 -4.83 4.35 -29.98
N THR A 199 -3.60 4.34 -30.51
CA THR A 199 -3.33 4.56 -31.94
C THR A 199 -3.65 3.33 -32.77
#